data_AF-A0A3D2D227-F1
#
_entry.id   AF-A0A3D2D227-F1
#
_cell.length_a   1.000
_cell.length_b   1.000
_cell.length_c   1.000
_cell.angle_alpha   90.00
_cell.angle_beta   90.00
_cell.angle_gamma   90.00
#
_symmetry.space_group_name_H-M   'P 1'
#
loop_
_entity.id
_entity.type
_entity.pdbx_description
1 polymer ?
#
loop_
_entity_poly.entity_id
_entity_poly.type
_entity_poly.pdbx_seq_one_letter_code
_entity_poly.pdbx_strand_id
1 'polypeptide(L)'
;MKYLTKDWYYSWRRAGISRGLRLDPLAAQFSESHYKEMFDEELRRYIASFEPLDISTIKKIHEKQFQEAKKYLPEKEWQKYYDAMLKWQIKTWHDEREPFGDAERQQLTDEFIDWQRSKIEICQTLPGEIKVKVADIRLLALGYASQEVIDTLNGYCDEQEKKADEVEQEVKQRNKFIEAGTSAGMELKQVREENPDIQNCDSIDDQLRNELFQKITWEGTTLRIDFEEISLIIPEAKILEYDELIIGAGWFEYELYRQDNRIQFQMLAVNFDKGGSIPVYFSVEGADIQFSEDSPSERQW
;
A
#
# COMPACT_ATOMS: atom_id res chain seq x y z
N MET A 1 -16.57 19.73 1.00
CA MET A 1 -16.84 18.47 1.72
C MET A 1 -15.64 17.57 1.46
N LYS A 2 -15.10 16.86 2.46
CA LYS A 2 -13.98 15.91 2.26
C LYS A 2 -14.56 14.51 2.11
N TYR A 3 -14.07 13.73 1.15
CA TYR A 3 -14.59 12.39 0.86
C TYR A 3 -13.68 11.29 1.39
N LEU A 4 -12.37 11.43 1.16
CA LEU A 4 -11.33 10.51 1.63
C LEU A 4 -10.99 10.78 3.09
N THR A 5 -12.00 10.62 3.95
CA THR A 5 -11.94 10.82 5.41
C THR A 5 -11.13 9.71 6.11
N LYS A 6 -10.69 9.92 7.38
CA LYS A 6 -10.06 8.86 8.18
C LYS A 6 -11.03 7.67 8.34
N ASP A 7 -12.34 7.94 8.40
CA ASP A 7 -13.38 6.91 8.42
C ASP A 7 -13.49 6.13 7.10
N TRP A 8 -13.30 6.81 5.96
CA TRP A 8 -13.19 6.15 4.66
C TRP A 8 -11.96 5.23 4.63
N TYR A 9 -10.81 5.70 5.10
CA TYR A 9 -9.59 4.88 5.23
C TYR A 9 -9.81 3.63 6.09
N TYR A 10 -10.48 3.75 7.24
CA TYR A 10 -10.79 2.59 8.07
C TYR A 10 -11.80 1.64 7.40
N SER A 11 -12.72 2.16 6.59
CA SER A 11 -13.64 1.31 5.82
C SER A 11 -12.88 0.53 4.75
N TRP A 12 -11.99 1.19 4.00
CA TRP A 12 -11.07 0.54 3.06
C TRP A 12 -10.21 -0.53 3.73
N ARG A 13 -9.63 -0.24 4.92
CA ARG A 13 -8.84 -1.22 5.67
C ARG A 13 -9.67 -2.42 6.15
N ARG A 14 -10.92 -2.20 6.56
CA ARG A 14 -11.84 -3.27 7.00
C ARG A 14 -12.26 -4.18 5.85
N ALA A 15 -12.45 -3.63 4.66
CA ALA A 15 -12.72 -4.42 3.45
C ALA A 15 -11.63 -5.49 3.20
N GLY A 16 -10.39 -5.20 3.60
CA GLY A 16 -9.28 -6.14 3.47
C GLY A 16 -9.18 -7.22 4.56
N ILE A 17 -10.04 -7.27 5.58
CA ILE A 17 -9.91 -8.23 6.70
C ILE A 17 -10.21 -9.67 6.24
N SER A 18 -11.24 -9.87 5.41
CA SER A 18 -11.62 -11.21 4.94
C SER A 18 -10.66 -11.78 3.90
N ARG A 19 -9.83 -10.93 3.28
CA ARG A 19 -8.92 -11.33 2.20
C ARG A 19 -7.87 -12.31 2.70
N GLY A 20 -7.94 -13.55 2.22
CA GLY A 20 -6.96 -14.59 2.53
C GLY A 20 -7.15 -15.26 3.90
N LEU A 21 -8.31 -15.12 4.54
CA LEU A 21 -8.60 -15.87 5.77
C LEU A 21 -8.51 -17.38 5.55
N ARG A 22 -7.84 -18.06 6.47
CA ARG A 22 -7.71 -19.52 6.53
C ARG A 22 -8.68 -20.06 7.57
N LEU A 23 -9.44 -21.08 7.18
CA LEU A 23 -10.33 -21.80 8.09
C LEU A 23 -9.49 -22.52 9.16
N ASP A 24 -9.82 -22.24 10.40
CA ASP A 24 -9.25 -22.90 11.56
C ASP A 24 -10.38 -23.24 12.56
N PRO A 25 -10.75 -24.52 12.69
CA PRO A 25 -11.77 -24.94 13.65
C PRO A 25 -11.44 -24.61 15.11
N LEU A 26 -10.15 -24.53 15.47
CA LEU A 26 -9.73 -24.18 16.83
C LEU A 26 -9.92 -22.69 17.14
N ALA A 27 -9.99 -21.84 16.11
CA ALA A 27 -10.28 -20.40 16.27
C ALA A 27 -11.70 -20.11 16.80
N ALA A 28 -12.57 -21.11 16.91
CA ALA A 28 -13.87 -20.99 17.57
C ALA A 28 -13.76 -20.87 19.10
N GLN A 29 -12.58 -21.12 19.69
CA GLN A 29 -12.35 -21.05 21.12
C GLN A 29 -11.05 -20.28 21.41
N PHE A 30 -11.03 -19.54 22.53
CA PHE A 30 -9.82 -18.85 22.95
C PHE A 30 -8.78 -19.88 23.44
N SER A 31 -7.56 -19.81 22.91
CA SER A 31 -6.45 -20.65 23.33
C SER A 31 -5.12 -19.93 23.14
N GLU A 32 -4.48 -19.58 24.26
CA GLU A 32 -3.19 -18.88 24.24
C GLU A 32 -2.07 -19.72 23.63
N SER A 33 -2.09 -21.05 23.86
CA SER A 33 -1.09 -21.94 23.25
C SER A 33 -1.26 -22.04 21.74
N HIS A 34 -2.50 -22.08 21.27
CA HIS A 34 -2.81 -22.14 19.84
C HIS A 34 -2.41 -20.83 19.15
N TYR A 35 -2.76 -19.68 19.73
CA TYR A 35 -2.32 -18.39 19.20
C TYR A 35 -0.80 -18.30 19.06
N LYS A 36 -0.04 -18.72 20.08
CA LYS A 36 1.43 -18.71 20.04
C LYS A 36 1.99 -19.60 18.94
N GLU A 37 1.45 -20.81 18.79
CA GLU A 37 1.86 -21.73 17.73
C GLU A 37 1.65 -21.10 16.34
N MET A 38 0.47 -20.54 16.09
CA MET A 38 0.18 -19.88 14.82
C MET A 38 1.02 -18.62 14.60
N PHE A 39 1.26 -17.84 15.64
CA PHE A 39 2.13 -16.66 15.56
C PHE A 39 3.56 -17.05 15.18
N ASP A 40 4.14 -18.04 15.86
CA ASP A 40 5.50 -18.52 15.59
C ASP A 40 5.63 -19.13 14.20
N GLU A 41 4.58 -19.82 13.73
CA GLU A 41 4.54 -20.35 12.36
C GLU A 41 4.50 -19.23 11.31
N GLU A 42 3.62 -18.23 11.47
CA GLU A 42 3.52 -17.12 10.52
C GLU A 42 4.76 -16.24 10.53
N LEU A 43 5.37 -15.97 11.70
CA LEU A 43 6.64 -15.26 11.80
C LEU A 43 7.76 -16.01 11.05
N ARG A 44 7.84 -17.34 11.24
CA ARG A 44 8.82 -18.17 10.51
C ARG A 44 8.60 -18.12 9.01
N ARG A 45 7.34 -18.17 8.56
CA ARG A 45 6.98 -18.05 7.13
C ARG A 45 7.32 -16.67 6.57
N TYR A 46 7.07 -15.61 7.34
CA TYR A 46 7.41 -14.24 6.98
C TYR A 46 8.92 -14.12 6.76
N ILE A 47 9.73 -14.46 7.76
CA ILE A 47 11.20 -14.39 7.65
C ILE A 47 11.71 -15.24 6.47
N ALA A 48 11.23 -16.48 6.33
CA ALA A 48 11.66 -17.38 5.27
C ALA A 48 11.31 -16.87 3.86
N SER A 49 10.30 -15.98 3.72
CA SER A 49 9.92 -15.42 2.41
C SER A 49 10.96 -14.44 1.84
N PHE A 50 11.84 -13.92 2.69
CA PHE A 50 12.91 -13.02 2.30
C PHE A 50 14.27 -13.74 2.17
N GLU A 51 14.41 -14.91 2.79
CA GLU A 51 15.61 -15.73 2.68
C GLU A 51 15.82 -16.31 1.27
N PRO A 52 17.06 -16.69 0.91
CA PRO A 52 17.32 -17.43 -0.32
C PRO A 52 16.49 -18.72 -0.38
N LEU A 53 15.76 -18.92 -1.47
CA LEU A 53 14.98 -20.14 -1.68
C LEU A 53 15.91 -21.27 -2.09
N ASP A 54 15.73 -22.46 -1.53
CA ASP A 54 16.46 -23.63 -2.01
C ASP A 54 16.09 -23.95 -3.47
N ILE A 55 17.06 -24.46 -4.23
CA ILE A 55 16.89 -24.77 -5.67
C ILE A 55 15.73 -25.74 -5.91
N SER A 56 15.43 -26.65 -4.97
CA SER A 56 14.34 -27.62 -5.13
C SER A 56 12.96 -26.95 -5.03
N THR A 57 12.81 -25.98 -4.12
CA THR A 57 11.63 -25.13 -3.98
C THR A 57 11.45 -24.27 -5.23
N ILE A 58 12.53 -23.64 -5.72
CA ILE A 58 12.50 -22.87 -6.97
C ILE A 58 12.00 -23.74 -8.13
N LYS A 59 12.56 -24.94 -8.31
CA LYS A 59 12.12 -25.88 -9.36
C LYS A 59 10.64 -26.26 -9.23
N LYS A 60 10.14 -26.48 -8.01
CA LYS A 60 8.74 -26.82 -7.77
C LYS A 60 7.79 -25.66 -8.13
N ILE A 61 8.15 -24.43 -7.75
CA ILE A 61 7.40 -23.21 -8.11
C ILE A 61 7.42 -23.03 -9.63
N HIS A 62 8.59 -23.13 -10.23
CA HIS A 62 8.81 -22.99 -11.66
C HIS A 62 7.97 -23.97 -12.47
N GLU A 63 7.99 -25.26 -12.10
CA GLU A 63 7.19 -26.29 -12.75
C GLU A 63 5.70 -25.94 -12.68
N LYS A 64 5.21 -25.53 -11.50
CA LYS A 64 3.80 -25.13 -11.33
C LYS A 64 3.41 -23.94 -12.23
N GLN A 65 4.28 -22.93 -12.33
CA GLN A 65 4.05 -21.76 -13.19
C GLN A 65 4.01 -22.16 -14.68
N PHE A 66 4.87 -23.07 -15.11
CA PHE A 66 4.95 -23.51 -16.51
C PHE A 66 3.89 -24.53 -16.92
N GLN A 67 3.16 -25.14 -15.98
CA GLN A 67 2.04 -26.04 -16.30
C GLN A 67 0.96 -25.35 -17.14
N GLU A 68 0.77 -24.04 -17.00
CA GLU A 68 -0.17 -23.29 -17.84
C GLU A 68 0.43 -22.96 -19.21
N ALA A 69 1.70 -22.56 -19.28
CA ALA A 69 2.38 -22.27 -20.53
C ALA A 69 2.40 -23.50 -21.48
N LYS A 70 2.55 -24.70 -20.92
CA LYS A 70 2.46 -25.99 -21.66
C LYS A 70 1.12 -26.19 -22.39
N LYS A 71 0.06 -25.50 -21.98
CA LYS A 71 -1.27 -25.58 -22.62
C LYS A 71 -1.41 -24.70 -23.85
N TYR A 72 -0.63 -23.61 -23.92
CA TYR A 72 -0.81 -22.56 -24.93
C TYR A 72 0.34 -22.47 -25.94
N LEU A 73 1.50 -23.09 -25.64
CA LEU A 73 2.69 -23.02 -26.49
C LEU A 73 3.12 -24.41 -26.98
N PRO A 74 3.60 -24.54 -28.23
CA PRO A 74 4.25 -25.75 -28.72
C PRO A 74 5.47 -26.16 -27.88
N GLU A 75 5.78 -27.45 -27.85
CA GLU A 75 6.80 -28.03 -26.97
C GLU A 75 8.18 -27.34 -27.06
N LYS A 76 8.64 -27.13 -28.29
CA LYS A 76 9.94 -26.48 -28.56
C LYS A 76 9.98 -25.01 -28.15
N GLU A 77 8.82 -24.35 -28.08
CA GLU A 77 8.74 -22.93 -27.71
C GLU A 77 8.74 -22.76 -26.20
N TRP A 78 7.89 -23.49 -25.45
CA TRP A 78 7.86 -23.33 -24.00
C TRP A 78 9.16 -23.80 -23.32
N GLN A 79 9.84 -24.81 -23.87
CA GLN A 79 11.07 -25.34 -23.27
C GLN A 79 12.23 -24.33 -23.32
N LYS A 80 12.28 -23.49 -24.37
CA LYS A 80 13.23 -22.37 -24.45
C LYS A 80 13.00 -21.36 -23.31
N TYR A 81 11.75 -21.03 -23.01
CA TYR A 81 11.40 -20.12 -21.92
C TYR A 81 11.60 -20.76 -20.55
N TYR A 82 11.35 -22.08 -20.43
CA TYR A 82 11.53 -22.84 -19.19
C TYR A 82 12.98 -22.75 -18.69
N ASP A 83 13.96 -23.16 -19.51
CA ASP A 83 15.36 -23.19 -19.07
C ASP A 83 15.90 -21.79 -18.76
N ALA A 84 15.56 -20.80 -19.59
CA ALA A 84 15.98 -19.41 -19.39
C ALA A 84 15.40 -18.82 -18.09
N MET A 85 14.10 -19.04 -17.84
CA MET A 85 13.41 -18.52 -16.67
C MET A 85 13.78 -19.27 -15.40
N LEU A 86 14.03 -20.58 -15.45
CA LEU A 86 14.54 -21.33 -14.31
C LEU A 86 15.94 -20.85 -13.92
N LYS A 87 16.82 -20.66 -14.89
CA LYS A 87 18.16 -20.11 -14.65
C LYS A 87 18.10 -18.71 -14.04
N TRP A 88 17.22 -17.85 -14.57
CA TRP A 88 16.99 -16.52 -14.00
C TRP A 88 16.45 -16.60 -12.56
N GLN A 89 15.47 -17.46 -12.28
CA GLN A 89 14.92 -17.63 -10.94
C GLN A 89 15.95 -18.16 -9.93
N ILE A 90 16.76 -19.14 -10.29
CA ILE A 90 17.85 -19.63 -9.41
C ILE A 90 18.82 -18.49 -9.12
N LYS A 91 19.23 -17.76 -10.15
CA LYS A 91 20.13 -16.63 -9.97
C LYS A 91 19.56 -15.57 -9.01
N THR A 92 18.33 -15.11 -9.25
CA THR A 92 17.70 -14.01 -8.51
C THR A 92 17.23 -14.38 -7.09
N TRP A 93 16.76 -15.62 -6.88
CA TRP A 93 16.15 -16.04 -5.61
C TRP A 93 17.05 -16.94 -4.76
N HIS A 94 18.18 -17.41 -5.29
CA HIS A 94 19.15 -18.22 -4.56
C HIS A 94 20.57 -17.64 -4.64
N ASP A 95 21.15 -17.50 -5.83
CA ASP A 95 22.60 -17.20 -5.95
C ASP A 95 22.96 -15.75 -5.56
N GLU A 96 22.11 -14.78 -5.89
CA GLU A 96 22.34 -13.36 -5.62
C GLU A 96 21.83 -12.91 -4.24
N ARG A 97 21.26 -13.83 -3.45
CA ARG A 97 20.75 -13.53 -2.11
C ARG A 97 21.67 -14.13 -1.06
N GLU A 98 22.06 -13.33 -0.10
CA GLU A 98 22.74 -13.82 1.10
C GLU A 98 21.71 -14.18 2.17
N PRO A 99 21.91 -15.28 2.92
CA PRO A 99 21.10 -15.54 4.11
C PRO A 99 21.25 -14.41 5.12
N PHE A 100 20.15 -14.05 5.76
CA PHE A 100 20.16 -13.02 6.79
C PHE A 100 20.94 -13.42 8.04
N GLY A 101 21.70 -12.45 8.55
CA GLY A 101 22.27 -12.48 9.88
C GLY A 101 21.22 -12.18 10.95
N ASP A 102 21.67 -12.16 12.20
CA ASP A 102 20.78 -11.98 13.34
C ASP A 102 20.12 -10.58 13.35
N ALA A 103 20.81 -9.56 12.84
CA ALA A 103 20.30 -8.19 12.79
C ALA A 103 19.12 -8.06 11.82
N GLU A 104 19.25 -8.59 10.59
CA GLU A 104 18.17 -8.54 9.60
C GLU A 104 16.97 -9.39 10.03
N ARG A 105 17.22 -10.55 10.67
CA ARG A 105 16.14 -11.37 11.26
C ARG A 105 15.40 -10.64 12.36
N GLN A 106 16.11 -9.91 13.22
CA GLN A 106 15.49 -9.11 14.27
C GLN A 106 14.66 -7.99 13.67
N GLN A 107 15.18 -7.28 12.67
CA GLN A 107 14.41 -6.25 11.96
C GLN A 107 13.11 -6.80 11.37
N LEU A 108 13.16 -7.91 10.65
CA LEU A 108 11.96 -8.56 10.08
C LEU A 108 11.00 -9.04 11.17
N THR A 109 11.51 -9.45 12.32
CA THR A 109 10.67 -9.82 13.46
C THR A 109 9.92 -8.61 14.00
N ASP A 110 10.61 -7.48 14.16
CA ASP A 110 10.00 -6.24 14.61
C ASP A 110 8.95 -5.73 13.60
N GLU A 111 9.26 -5.76 12.30
CA GLU A 111 8.33 -5.46 11.21
C GLU A 111 7.09 -6.36 11.23
N PHE A 112 7.26 -7.66 11.45
CA PHE A 112 6.13 -8.60 11.53
C PHE A 112 5.24 -8.32 12.74
N ILE A 113 5.85 -8.02 13.89
CA ILE A 113 5.10 -7.66 15.11
C ILE A 113 4.32 -6.37 14.88
N ASP A 114 4.92 -5.38 14.23
CA ASP A 114 4.29 -4.10 13.89
C ASP A 114 3.15 -4.29 12.88
N TRP A 115 3.35 -5.11 11.84
CA TRP A 115 2.28 -5.51 10.93
C TRP A 115 1.12 -6.18 11.68
N GLN A 116 1.41 -7.12 12.58
CA GLN A 116 0.40 -7.82 13.37
C GLN A 116 -0.36 -6.87 14.31
N ARG A 117 0.34 -5.92 14.96
CA ARG A 117 -0.31 -4.87 15.77
C ARG A 117 -1.28 -4.05 14.94
N SER A 118 -0.85 -3.57 13.78
CA SER A 118 -1.73 -2.82 12.86
C SER A 118 -2.95 -3.65 12.41
N LYS A 119 -2.80 -4.97 12.19
CA LYS A 119 -3.92 -5.87 11.87
C LYS A 119 -4.87 -6.08 13.05
N ILE A 120 -4.35 -6.18 14.27
CA ILE A 120 -5.17 -6.25 15.49
C ILE A 120 -5.99 -4.97 15.65
N GLU A 121 -5.38 -3.80 15.49
CA GLU A 121 -6.06 -2.50 15.59
C GLU A 121 -7.27 -2.42 14.66
N ILE A 122 -7.10 -2.78 13.39
CA ILE A 122 -8.24 -2.74 12.46
C ILE A 122 -9.32 -3.76 12.84
N CYS A 123 -8.95 -4.97 13.27
CA CYS A 123 -9.91 -5.97 13.73
C CYS A 123 -10.69 -5.50 14.97
N GLN A 124 -10.08 -4.71 15.85
CA GLN A 124 -10.78 -4.13 17.02
C GLN A 124 -11.88 -3.13 16.62
N THR A 125 -11.78 -2.52 15.43
CA THR A 125 -12.80 -1.60 14.88
C THR A 125 -14.00 -2.31 14.26
N LEU A 126 -14.00 -3.65 14.21
CA LEU A 126 -15.15 -4.42 13.73
C LEU A 126 -16.42 -4.11 14.55
N PRO A 127 -17.61 -4.20 13.94
CA PRO A 127 -18.88 -4.08 14.65
C PRO A 127 -18.99 -5.07 15.81
N GLY A 128 -19.68 -4.67 16.89
CA GLY A 128 -19.86 -5.51 18.08
C GLY A 128 -20.42 -6.89 17.76
N GLU A 129 -21.38 -6.97 16.85
CA GLU A 129 -22.02 -8.22 16.40
C GLU A 129 -21.05 -9.22 15.74
N ILE A 130 -20.00 -8.72 15.09
CA ILE A 130 -18.93 -9.57 14.54
C ILE A 130 -17.94 -9.92 15.63
N LYS A 131 -17.53 -8.93 16.45
CA LYS A 131 -16.54 -9.13 17.51
C LYS A 131 -16.95 -10.19 18.52
N VAL A 132 -18.23 -10.29 18.87
CA VAL A 132 -18.71 -11.32 19.81
C VAL A 132 -18.55 -12.76 19.29
N LYS A 133 -18.42 -12.94 17.96
CA LYS A 133 -18.18 -14.25 17.33
C LYS A 133 -16.69 -14.61 17.27
N VAL A 134 -15.82 -13.63 17.46
CA VAL A 134 -14.36 -13.81 17.39
C VAL A 134 -13.85 -14.20 18.77
N ALA A 135 -13.39 -15.44 18.92
CA ALA A 135 -12.87 -15.92 20.19
C ALA A 135 -11.50 -15.31 20.55
N ASP A 136 -10.64 -15.06 19.56
CA ASP A 136 -9.36 -14.37 19.71
C ASP A 136 -9.09 -13.43 18.53
N ILE A 137 -9.09 -12.12 18.80
CA ILE A 137 -8.87 -11.07 17.79
C ILE A 137 -7.46 -11.13 17.19
N ARG A 138 -6.47 -11.63 17.95
CA ARG A 138 -5.08 -11.74 17.51
C ARG A 138 -4.93 -12.85 16.48
N LEU A 139 -5.65 -13.96 16.69
CA LEU A 139 -5.70 -15.07 15.74
C LEU A 139 -6.41 -14.67 14.44
N LEU A 140 -7.50 -13.90 14.54
CA LEU A 140 -8.13 -13.27 13.37
C LEU A 140 -7.15 -12.37 12.60
N ALA A 141 -6.39 -11.54 13.31
CA ALA A 141 -5.40 -10.65 12.70
C ALA A 141 -4.25 -11.40 11.99
N LEU A 142 -3.90 -12.61 12.43
CA LEU A 142 -2.97 -13.52 11.73
C LEU A 142 -3.58 -14.19 10.48
N GLY A 143 -4.87 -13.94 10.22
CA GLY A 143 -5.59 -14.50 9.09
C GLY A 143 -6.21 -15.86 9.35
N TYR A 144 -6.53 -16.20 10.60
CA TYR A 144 -7.17 -17.47 10.98
C TYR A 144 -8.53 -17.23 11.65
N ALA A 145 -9.55 -17.95 11.21
CA ALA A 145 -10.90 -17.76 11.73
C ALA A 145 -11.74 -19.04 11.65
N SER A 146 -12.76 -19.14 12.52
CA SER A 146 -13.78 -20.18 12.41
C SER A 146 -14.66 -19.95 11.18
N GLN A 147 -15.36 -20.98 10.72
CA GLN A 147 -16.26 -20.86 9.57
C GLN A 147 -17.34 -19.78 9.79
N GLU A 148 -17.92 -19.72 10.99
CA GLU A 148 -18.94 -18.72 11.33
C GLU A 148 -18.41 -17.28 11.21
N VAL A 149 -17.17 -17.04 11.65
CA VAL A 149 -16.53 -15.73 11.55
C VAL A 149 -16.22 -15.39 10.10
N ILE A 150 -15.72 -16.35 9.31
CA ILE A 150 -15.45 -16.16 7.87
C ILE A 150 -16.73 -15.77 7.13
N ASP A 151 -17.81 -16.53 7.31
CA ASP A 151 -19.08 -16.28 6.63
C ASP A 151 -19.65 -14.89 6.98
N THR A 152 -19.53 -14.50 8.25
CA THR A 152 -19.97 -13.17 8.72
C THR A 152 -19.09 -12.05 8.15
N LEU A 153 -17.76 -12.25 8.14
CA LEU A 153 -16.81 -11.24 7.66
C LEU A 153 -16.89 -11.01 6.17
N ASN A 154 -17.13 -12.04 5.35
CA ASN A 154 -17.21 -11.89 3.90
C ASN A 154 -18.29 -10.86 3.52
N GLY A 155 -19.52 -11.04 3.98
CA GLY A 155 -20.60 -10.09 3.68
C GLY A 155 -20.32 -8.68 4.20
N TYR A 156 -19.77 -8.57 5.41
CA TYR A 156 -19.41 -7.27 5.98
C TYR A 156 -18.30 -6.57 5.19
N CYS A 157 -17.24 -7.30 4.83
CA CYS A 157 -16.08 -6.75 4.13
C CYS A 157 -16.45 -6.33 2.71
N ASP A 158 -17.28 -7.12 2.00
CA ASP A 158 -17.80 -6.77 0.67
C ASP A 158 -18.60 -5.46 0.71
N GLU A 159 -19.40 -5.23 1.76
CA GLU A 159 -20.11 -3.97 1.96
C GLU A 159 -19.18 -2.79 2.25
N GLN A 160 -18.10 -3.02 3.01
CA GLN A 160 -17.09 -1.97 3.24
C GLN A 160 -16.33 -1.63 1.96
N GLU A 161 -15.97 -2.65 1.17
CA GLU A 161 -15.28 -2.50 -0.12
C GLU A 161 -16.13 -1.64 -1.05
N LYS A 162 -17.40 -2.00 -1.24
CA LYS A 162 -18.32 -1.24 -2.09
C LYS A 162 -18.43 0.24 -1.67
N LYS A 163 -18.54 0.52 -0.36
CA LYS A 163 -18.62 1.90 0.15
C LYS A 163 -17.32 2.67 -0.08
N ALA A 164 -16.18 2.03 0.13
CA ALA A 164 -14.88 2.64 -0.08
C ALA A 164 -14.65 2.93 -1.58
N ASP A 165 -14.92 1.95 -2.43
CA ASP A 165 -14.73 2.02 -3.88
C ASP A 165 -15.63 3.08 -4.52
N GLU A 166 -16.91 3.17 -4.13
CA GLU A 166 -17.83 4.19 -4.66
C GLU A 166 -17.28 5.61 -4.44
N VAL A 167 -16.76 5.87 -3.23
CA VAL A 167 -16.14 7.15 -2.88
C VAL A 167 -14.83 7.36 -3.64
N GLU A 168 -13.98 6.34 -3.70
CA GLU A 168 -12.69 6.40 -4.39
C GLU A 168 -12.86 6.70 -5.89
N GLN A 169 -13.82 6.05 -6.54
CA GLN A 169 -14.11 6.28 -7.96
C GLN A 169 -14.63 7.69 -8.22
N GLU A 170 -15.53 8.22 -7.39
CA GLU A 170 -16.00 9.61 -7.50
C GLU A 170 -14.82 10.60 -7.41
N VAL A 171 -13.94 10.39 -6.43
CA VAL A 171 -12.76 11.23 -6.20
C VAL A 171 -11.78 11.13 -7.38
N LYS A 172 -11.45 9.92 -7.85
CA LYS A 172 -10.53 9.72 -8.97
C LYS A 172 -11.01 10.36 -10.26
N GLN A 173 -12.31 10.26 -10.57
CA GLN A 173 -12.88 10.95 -11.72
C GLN A 173 -12.75 12.48 -11.58
N ARG A 174 -13.10 13.03 -10.41
CA ARG A 174 -12.98 14.47 -10.15
C ARG A 174 -11.54 14.95 -10.26
N ASN A 175 -10.61 14.25 -9.64
CA ASN A 175 -9.19 14.59 -9.65
C ASN A 175 -8.69 14.68 -11.09
N LYS A 176 -8.99 13.69 -11.93
CA LYS A 176 -8.61 13.69 -13.36
C LYS A 176 -9.03 14.97 -14.10
N PHE A 177 -10.25 15.44 -13.87
CA PHE A 177 -10.74 16.68 -14.53
C PHE A 177 -10.05 17.94 -14.02
N ILE A 178 -9.80 18.04 -12.72
CA ILE A 178 -9.19 19.24 -12.11
C ILE A 178 -7.70 19.28 -12.41
N GLU A 179 -7.03 18.13 -12.31
CA GLU A 179 -5.60 17.95 -12.54
C GLU A 179 -5.22 18.28 -13.99
N ALA A 180 -6.05 17.94 -14.97
CA ALA A 180 -5.81 18.31 -16.36
C ALA A 180 -5.69 19.83 -16.60
N GLY A 181 -6.14 20.66 -15.63
CA GLY A 181 -6.01 22.12 -15.65
C GLY A 181 -4.92 22.68 -14.74
N THR A 182 -4.06 21.86 -14.14
CA THR A 182 -2.87 22.27 -13.38
C THR A 182 -1.63 22.22 -14.27
N SER A 183 -0.54 22.91 -13.89
CA SER A 183 0.73 22.74 -14.61
C SER A 183 1.26 21.31 -14.53
N ALA A 184 1.16 20.68 -13.36
CA ALA A 184 1.55 19.27 -13.17
C ALA A 184 0.80 18.33 -14.13
N GLY A 185 -0.52 18.48 -14.29
CA GLY A 185 -1.29 17.63 -15.21
C GLY A 185 -1.00 17.91 -16.69
N MET A 186 -0.68 19.15 -17.05
CA MET A 186 -0.23 19.48 -18.41
C MET A 186 1.14 18.86 -18.72
N GLU A 187 2.05 18.88 -17.76
CA GLU A 187 3.38 18.26 -17.85
C GLU A 187 3.26 16.73 -18.03
N LEU A 188 2.48 16.05 -17.18
CA LEU A 188 2.24 14.60 -17.31
C LEU A 188 1.67 14.23 -18.67
N LYS A 189 0.71 15.02 -19.15
CA LYS A 189 0.14 14.83 -20.49
C LYS A 189 1.21 14.97 -21.57
N GLN A 190 2.08 15.98 -21.48
CA GLN A 190 3.17 16.18 -22.44
C GLN A 190 4.14 14.99 -22.42
N VAL A 191 4.59 14.57 -21.23
CA VAL A 191 5.49 13.41 -21.08
C VAL A 191 4.91 12.16 -21.73
N ARG A 192 3.61 11.90 -21.54
CA ARG A 192 2.91 10.78 -22.15
C ARG A 192 2.77 10.90 -23.67
N GLU A 193 2.53 12.10 -24.19
CA GLU A 193 2.47 12.34 -25.65
C GLU A 193 3.84 12.14 -26.31
N GLU A 194 4.91 12.50 -25.62
CA GLU A 194 6.30 12.30 -26.08
C GLU A 194 6.77 10.84 -25.92
N ASN A 195 6.26 10.13 -24.91
CA ASN A 195 6.66 8.76 -24.57
C ASN A 195 5.42 7.86 -24.36
N PRO A 196 4.73 7.43 -25.43
CA PRO A 196 3.47 6.68 -25.32
C PRO A 196 3.59 5.31 -24.64
N ASP A 197 4.81 4.77 -24.55
CA ASP A 197 5.09 3.49 -23.88
C ASP A 197 5.37 3.64 -22.37
N ILE A 198 5.42 4.87 -21.84
CA ILE A 198 5.62 5.10 -20.41
C ILE A 198 4.38 4.62 -19.63
N GLN A 199 4.62 3.83 -18.59
CA GLN A 199 3.57 3.37 -17.68
C GLN A 199 3.51 4.29 -16.46
N ASN A 200 2.35 4.38 -15.81
CA ASN A 200 2.16 5.11 -14.55
C ASN A 200 2.55 6.60 -14.65
N CYS A 201 2.05 7.29 -15.68
CA CYS A 201 2.28 8.74 -15.89
C CYS A 201 0.96 9.45 -16.23
N ASP A 202 -0.16 8.93 -15.73
CA ASP A 202 -1.48 9.45 -16.06
C ASP A 202 -2.03 10.40 -14.99
N SER A 203 -1.40 10.43 -13.80
CA SER A 203 -1.86 11.24 -12.67
C SER A 203 -0.76 11.60 -11.67
N ILE A 204 -1.02 12.61 -10.84
CA ILE A 204 -0.22 12.92 -9.65
C ILE A 204 -0.14 11.71 -8.71
N ASP A 205 -1.21 10.92 -8.57
CA ASP A 205 -1.19 9.67 -7.78
C ASP A 205 -0.14 8.69 -8.28
N ASP A 206 0.00 8.54 -9.60
CA ASP A 206 1.00 7.63 -10.17
C ASP A 206 2.43 8.09 -9.84
N GLN A 207 2.67 9.41 -9.78
CA GLN A 207 3.99 9.97 -9.48
C GLN A 207 4.33 9.92 -7.98
N LEU A 208 3.31 10.02 -7.11
CA LEU A 208 3.50 10.03 -5.67
C LEU A 208 3.33 8.65 -5.04
N ARG A 209 3.04 7.63 -5.84
CA ARG A 209 2.85 6.27 -5.35
C ARG A 209 4.13 5.76 -4.70
N ASN A 210 4.01 5.37 -3.43
CA ASN A 210 5.11 4.94 -2.54
C ASN A 210 6.05 6.05 -2.08
N GLU A 211 5.75 7.32 -2.36
CA GLU A 211 6.55 8.42 -1.84
C GLU A 211 6.31 8.63 -0.34
N LEU A 212 7.38 8.92 0.39
CA LEU A 212 7.31 9.38 1.78
C LEU A 212 7.45 10.90 1.85
N PHE A 213 6.59 11.53 2.63
CA PHE A 213 6.62 12.97 2.84
C PHE A 213 7.83 13.37 3.69
N GLN A 214 8.73 14.21 3.17
CA GLN A 214 10.01 14.53 3.83
C GLN A 214 9.99 15.86 4.57
N LYS A 215 9.56 16.94 3.91
CA LYS A 215 9.55 18.28 4.50
C LYS A 215 8.69 19.27 3.74
N ILE A 216 8.44 20.39 4.39
CA ILE A 216 7.79 21.56 3.81
C ILE A 216 8.73 22.76 3.91
N THR A 217 8.87 23.50 2.82
CA THR A 217 9.60 24.78 2.80
C THR A 217 8.79 25.88 2.13
N TRP A 218 9.13 27.13 2.41
CA TRP A 218 8.47 28.31 1.85
C TRP A 218 9.46 29.20 1.12
N GLU A 219 9.07 29.66 -0.07
CA GLU A 219 9.76 30.68 -0.84
C GLU A 219 8.79 31.82 -1.13
N GLY A 220 8.81 32.87 -0.29
CA GLY A 220 7.82 33.93 -0.34
C GLY A 220 6.42 33.39 -0.02
N THR A 221 5.52 33.42 -1.02
CA THR A 221 4.16 32.86 -0.90
C THR A 221 4.03 31.48 -1.52
N THR A 222 5.11 30.93 -2.08
CA THR A 222 5.12 29.61 -2.69
C THR A 222 5.47 28.57 -1.65
N LEU A 223 4.63 27.55 -1.55
CA LEU A 223 4.89 26.37 -0.75
C LEU A 223 5.59 25.33 -1.60
N ARG A 224 6.64 24.72 -1.05
CA ARG A 224 7.24 23.51 -1.58
C ARG A 224 7.00 22.35 -0.62
N ILE A 225 6.57 21.24 -1.17
CA ILE A 225 6.37 19.97 -0.48
C ILE A 225 7.37 19.00 -1.08
N ASP A 226 8.32 18.54 -0.27
CA ASP A 226 9.32 17.56 -0.70
C ASP A 226 8.89 16.16 -0.25
N PHE A 227 8.85 15.25 -1.21
CA PHE A 227 8.83 13.82 -1.00
C PHE A 227 10.27 13.24 -1.16
N GLU A 228 10.43 11.93 -1.27
CA GLU A 228 11.76 11.31 -1.36
C GLU A 228 12.41 11.60 -2.71
N GLU A 229 11.69 11.33 -3.80
CA GLU A 229 12.22 11.47 -5.15
C GLU A 229 11.73 12.73 -5.87
N ILE A 230 10.57 13.24 -5.45
CA ILE A 230 9.82 14.30 -6.15
C ILE A 230 9.41 15.43 -5.22
N SER A 231 9.16 16.61 -5.79
CA SER A 231 8.62 17.75 -5.05
C SER A 231 7.42 18.34 -5.77
N LEU A 232 6.44 18.79 -4.99
CA LEU A 232 5.37 19.65 -5.48
C LEU A 232 5.63 21.10 -5.10
N ILE A 233 5.35 22.00 -6.04
CA ILE A 233 5.34 23.45 -5.84
C ILE A 233 3.89 23.93 -5.94
N ILE A 234 3.48 24.74 -4.96
CA ILE A 234 2.14 25.30 -4.86
C ILE A 234 2.29 26.82 -4.68
N PRO A 235 2.14 27.60 -5.76
CA PRO A 235 2.24 29.06 -5.70
C PRO A 235 1.07 29.70 -4.95
N GLU A 236 1.34 30.86 -4.33
CA GLU A 236 0.39 31.62 -3.52
C GLU A 236 -0.29 30.77 -2.44
N ALA A 237 0.42 29.81 -1.86
CA ALA A 237 -0.13 28.78 -1.00
C ALA A 237 -0.63 29.31 0.34
N LYS A 238 -1.62 28.61 0.88
CA LYS A 238 -2.08 28.72 2.25
C LYS A 238 -2.42 27.33 2.76
N ILE A 239 -1.68 26.87 3.77
CA ILE A 239 -1.98 25.61 4.45
C ILE A 239 -3.31 25.77 5.18
N LEU A 240 -4.22 24.82 4.97
CA LEU A 240 -5.54 24.74 5.57
C LEU A 240 -5.59 23.73 6.70
N GLU A 241 -4.81 22.65 6.59
CA GLU A 241 -4.69 21.61 7.60
C GLU A 241 -3.31 20.97 7.54
N TYR A 242 -2.76 20.65 8.71
CA TYR A 242 -1.46 20.02 8.87
C TYR A 242 -1.50 19.11 10.09
N ASP A 243 -1.34 17.81 9.88
CA ASP A 243 -1.18 16.82 10.95
C ASP A 243 0.31 16.68 11.30
N GLU A 244 0.67 16.73 12.58
CA GLU A 244 2.09 16.77 13.01
C GLU A 244 2.87 15.52 12.60
N LEU A 245 2.16 14.41 12.41
CA LEU A 245 2.70 13.12 11.99
C LEU A 245 2.85 12.98 10.46
N ILE A 246 2.69 14.07 9.69
CA ILE A 246 2.78 14.01 8.22
C ILE A 246 4.20 13.73 7.74
N ILE A 247 5.23 14.19 8.46
CA ILE A 247 6.63 13.91 8.10
C ILE A 247 6.90 12.41 8.31
N GLY A 248 7.47 11.77 7.29
CA GLY A 248 7.67 10.31 7.23
C GLY A 248 6.41 9.52 6.87
N ALA A 249 5.26 10.17 6.67
CA ALA A 249 4.05 9.49 6.25
C ALA A 249 4.12 9.15 4.75
N GLY A 250 3.69 7.93 4.41
CA GLY A 250 3.59 7.50 3.02
C GLY A 250 2.32 8.03 2.36
N TRP A 251 2.45 8.44 1.10
CA TRP A 251 1.31 8.79 0.25
C TRP A 251 0.26 7.67 0.25
N PHE A 252 -1.02 8.04 0.34
CA PHE A 252 -2.10 7.07 0.22
C PHE A 252 -3.09 7.46 -0.88
N GLU A 253 -3.80 8.58 -0.71
CA GLU A 253 -4.77 9.07 -1.69
C GLU A 253 -4.92 10.60 -1.55
N TYR A 254 -5.58 11.24 -2.52
CA TYR A 254 -5.73 12.68 -2.56
C TYR A 254 -7.07 13.14 -3.15
N GLU A 255 -7.40 14.39 -2.85
CA GLU A 255 -8.57 15.07 -3.36
C GLU A 255 -8.18 16.44 -3.90
N LEU A 256 -8.60 16.70 -5.14
CA LEU A 256 -8.55 18.01 -5.74
C LEU A 256 -9.92 18.67 -5.72
N TYR A 257 -9.90 19.96 -5.43
CA TYR A 257 -11.05 20.85 -5.60
C TYR A 257 -10.61 22.11 -6.32
N ARG A 258 -11.52 22.66 -7.12
CA ARG A 258 -11.35 24.00 -7.69
C ARG A 258 -12.42 24.91 -7.12
N GLN A 259 -11.98 25.98 -6.46
CA GLN A 259 -12.84 27.06 -5.97
C GLN A 259 -12.36 28.34 -6.64
N ASP A 260 -13.18 28.88 -7.53
CA ASP A 260 -12.82 30.00 -8.41
C ASP A 260 -11.52 29.72 -9.19
N ASN A 261 -10.52 30.57 -9.00
CA ASN A 261 -9.20 30.46 -9.64
C ASN A 261 -8.16 29.76 -8.76
N ARG A 262 -8.57 29.13 -7.66
CA ARG A 262 -7.66 28.45 -6.73
C ARG A 262 -7.93 26.95 -6.70
N ILE A 263 -6.86 26.19 -6.49
CA ILE A 263 -6.89 24.75 -6.33
C ILE A 263 -6.67 24.44 -4.86
N GLN A 264 -7.52 23.58 -4.32
CA GLN A 264 -7.32 22.99 -3.01
C GLN A 264 -6.85 21.56 -3.19
N PHE A 265 -5.63 21.30 -2.75
CA PHE A 265 -5.01 19.98 -2.66
C PHE A 265 -5.23 19.44 -1.25
N GLN A 266 -5.84 18.28 -1.15
CA GLN A 266 -5.97 17.55 0.12
C GLN A 266 -5.34 16.19 -0.04
N MET A 267 -4.43 15.85 0.85
CA MET A 267 -3.70 14.59 0.85
C MET A 267 -4.06 13.83 2.12
N LEU A 268 -4.43 12.57 1.93
CA LEU A 268 -4.46 11.56 2.96
C LEU A 268 -3.17 10.75 2.84
N ALA A 269 -2.39 10.71 3.90
CA ALA A 269 -1.17 9.90 4.00
C ALA A 269 -1.27 8.97 5.22
N VAL A 270 -0.35 8.03 5.33
CA VAL A 270 -0.32 7.05 6.41
C VAL A 270 1.05 7.07 7.07
N ASN A 271 1.08 7.43 8.35
CA ASN A 271 2.29 7.32 9.17
C ASN A 271 2.35 5.94 9.83
N PHE A 272 3.55 5.35 9.85
CA PHE A 272 3.82 3.99 10.34
C PHE A 272 4.65 3.93 11.65
N ASP A 273 5.05 5.06 12.24
CA ASP A 273 6.10 5.19 13.29
C ASP A 273 5.86 4.41 14.60
N LYS A 274 4.72 3.74 14.78
CA LYS A 274 4.39 2.99 16.02
C LYS A 274 3.81 1.60 15.80
N GLY A 275 4.06 0.99 14.65
CA GLY A 275 3.51 -0.33 14.32
C GLY A 275 1.99 -0.34 14.11
N GLY A 276 1.47 0.82 13.73
CA GLY A 276 0.07 1.03 13.37
C GLY A 276 0.02 1.89 12.11
N SER A 277 -1.08 1.79 11.35
CA SER A 277 -1.27 2.60 10.14
C SER A 277 -2.15 3.80 10.49
N ILE A 278 -1.52 4.93 10.81
CA ILE A 278 -2.19 6.14 11.31
C ILE A 278 -2.50 7.06 10.13
N PRO A 279 -3.77 7.25 9.75
CA PRO A 279 -4.13 8.18 8.69
C PRO A 279 -3.94 9.62 9.14
N VAL A 280 -3.24 10.41 8.34
CA VAL A 280 -2.85 11.80 8.59
C VAL A 280 -3.26 12.69 7.42
N TYR A 281 -3.60 13.94 7.72
CA TYR A 281 -4.01 14.91 6.70
C TYR A 281 -3.01 16.00 6.46
N PHE A 282 -2.95 16.39 5.20
CA PHE A 282 -2.38 17.65 4.80
C PHE A 282 -3.31 18.31 3.79
N SER A 283 -3.64 19.59 3.98
CA SER A 283 -4.41 20.34 3.00
C SER A 283 -3.85 21.73 2.79
N VAL A 284 -3.81 22.15 1.54
CA VAL A 284 -3.31 23.44 1.10
C VAL A 284 -4.17 23.95 -0.04
N GLU A 285 -4.42 25.26 -0.06
CA GLU A 285 -4.93 25.95 -1.24
C GLU A 285 -3.81 26.73 -1.91
N GLY A 286 -3.84 26.84 -3.24
CA GLY A 286 -2.89 27.60 -4.03
C GLY A 286 -3.46 28.03 -5.37
N ALA A 287 -2.66 28.78 -6.14
CA ALA A 287 -3.03 29.17 -7.49
C ALA A 287 -2.91 28.01 -8.49
N ASP A 288 -2.01 27.06 -8.22
CA ASP A 288 -1.66 25.94 -9.11
C ASP A 288 -0.97 24.80 -8.33
N ILE A 289 -0.77 23.65 -9.00
CA ILE A 289 0.09 22.54 -8.54
C ILE A 289 1.09 22.25 -9.65
N GLN A 290 2.38 22.18 -9.31
CA GLN A 290 3.48 22.01 -10.25
C GLN A 290 4.45 20.95 -9.71
N PHE A 291 5.11 20.20 -10.59
CA PHE A 291 6.30 19.46 -10.19
C PHE A 291 7.49 20.42 -10.14
N SER A 292 8.44 20.11 -9.28
CA SER A 292 9.70 20.85 -9.28
C SER A 292 10.65 20.30 -10.33
N GLU A 293 11.41 21.19 -10.98
CA GLU A 293 12.41 20.80 -11.99
C GLU A 293 13.65 20.12 -11.41
N ASP A 294 13.83 20.17 -10.09
CA ASP A 294 14.96 19.63 -9.34
C ASP A 294 14.52 18.57 -8.32
N SER A 295 15.21 17.43 -8.31
CA SER A 295 14.91 16.37 -7.33
C SER A 295 15.40 16.79 -5.93
N PRO A 296 14.69 16.44 -4.84
CA PRO A 296 15.21 16.52 -3.47
C PRO A 296 16.60 15.89 -3.30
N SER A 297 16.87 14.80 -4.02
CA SER A 297 18.15 14.06 -3.97
C SER A 297 19.34 14.88 -4.50
N GLU A 298 19.10 15.81 -5.43
CA GLU A 298 20.13 16.64 -6.05
C GLU A 298 20.54 17.83 -5.16
N ARG A 299 19.76 18.12 -4.11
CA ARG A 299 19.95 19.28 -3.22
C ARG A 299 20.63 18.97 -1.89
N GLN A 300 21.14 17.75 -1.71
CA GLN A 300 21.98 17.42 -0.54
C GLN A 300 23.39 17.99 -0.70
N TRP A 301 23.54 19.31 -0.51
CA TRP A 301 24.84 20.01 -0.38
C TRP A 301 24.78 21.03 0.75
#